data_AF-A0A9W6QKK9-F1
#
_entry.id   AF-A0A9W6QKK9-F1
#
_cell.length_a   1.000
_cell.length_b   1.000
_cell.length_c   1.000
_cell.angle_alpha   90.00
_cell.angle_beta   90.00
_cell.angle_gamma   90.00
#
_symmetry.space_group_name_H-M   'P 1'
#
loop_
_entity.id
_entity.type
_entity.pdbx_description
1 polymer ?
#
loop_
_entity_poly.entity_id
_entity_poly.type
_entity_poly.pdbx_seq_one_letter_code
_entity_poly.pdbx_strand_id
1 'polypeptide(L)'
;MSRTAITAALTRMTSALDQHLITYSLPTPHLITLSVGARSSDYARVMIHSESLPITAATLLHWANTLTNPQPRLLGETDDYTAKIQVHGRLPDHTEIQVCAHPEHHLDKFRGQALTPEQTLLWLHEQASTALTTGR
;
A
#
# COMPACT_ATOMS: atom_id res chain seq x y z
N MET A 1 -8.74 -1.37 32.44
CA MET A 1 -8.58 -2.53 31.54
C MET A 1 -8.33 -2.15 30.07
N SER A 2 -8.78 -1.00 29.58
CA SER A 2 -8.57 -0.57 28.18
C SER A 2 -7.11 -0.37 27.76
N ARG A 3 -6.26 0.21 28.63
CA ARG A 3 -4.85 0.47 28.32
C ARG A 3 -4.06 -0.81 28.01
N THR A 4 -4.30 -1.89 28.76
CA THR A 4 -3.64 -3.19 28.54
C THR A 4 -4.04 -3.82 27.21
N ALA A 5 -5.32 -3.70 26.82
CA ALA A 5 -5.81 -4.20 25.53
C ALA A 5 -5.21 -3.42 24.34
N ILE A 6 -5.11 -2.09 24.45
CA ILE A 6 -4.49 -1.25 23.41
C ILE A 6 -3.01 -1.61 23.24
N THR A 7 -2.26 -1.74 24.34
CA THR A 7 -0.85 -2.13 24.29
C THR A 7 -0.66 -3.52 23.68
N ALA A 8 -1.50 -4.49 24.04
CA ALA A 8 -1.44 -5.83 23.47
C ALA A 8 -1.70 -5.84 21.95
N ALA A 9 -2.69 -5.07 21.49
CA ALA A 9 -2.99 -4.94 20.07
C ALA A 9 -1.85 -4.27 19.29
N LEU A 10 -1.27 -3.20 19.82
CA LEU A 10 -0.09 -2.55 19.20
C LEU A 10 1.09 -3.52 19.08
N THR A 11 1.42 -4.26 20.14
CA THR A 11 2.51 -5.24 20.10
C THR A 11 2.26 -6.32 19.06
N ARG A 12 1.03 -6.85 19.00
CA ARG A 12 0.63 -7.85 18.00
C ARG A 12 0.81 -7.32 16.58
N MET A 13 0.26 -6.14 16.28
CA MET A 13 0.33 -5.55 14.95
C MET A 13 1.77 -5.25 14.51
N THR A 14 2.59 -4.70 15.41
CA THR A 14 4.00 -4.44 15.12
C THR A 14 4.74 -5.74 14.82
N SER A 15 4.54 -6.78 15.63
CA SER A 15 5.18 -8.08 15.41
C SER A 15 4.73 -8.73 14.10
N ALA A 16 3.43 -8.67 13.76
CA ALA A 16 2.91 -9.21 12.52
C ALA A 16 3.47 -8.46 11.30
N LEU A 17 3.55 -7.13 11.37
CA LEU A 17 4.09 -6.31 10.29
C LEU A 17 5.59 -6.53 10.10
N ASP A 18 6.35 -6.60 11.18
CA ASP A 18 7.80 -6.87 11.13
C ASP A 18 8.08 -8.24 10.51
N GLN A 19 7.38 -9.28 10.97
CA GLN A 19 7.47 -10.62 10.40
C GLN A 19 7.13 -10.62 8.90
N HIS A 20 6.11 -9.86 8.48
CA HIS A 20 5.70 -9.78 7.07
C HIS A 20 6.77 -9.11 6.20
N LEU A 21 7.31 -7.98 6.66
CA LEU A 21 8.38 -7.25 5.98
C LEU A 21 9.61 -8.13 5.77
N ILE A 22 10.02 -8.89 6.80
CA ILE A 22 11.16 -9.80 6.75
C ILE A 22 10.86 -10.99 5.82
N THR A 23 9.73 -11.66 6.02
CA THR A 23 9.38 -12.91 5.30
C THR A 23 9.34 -12.71 3.79
N TYR A 24 8.79 -11.58 3.33
CA TYR A 24 8.67 -11.29 1.91
C TYR A 24 9.73 -10.33 1.38
N SER A 25 10.70 -9.93 2.22
CA SER A 25 11.76 -8.97 1.87
C SER A 25 11.18 -7.70 1.22
N LEU A 26 10.10 -7.18 1.81
CA LEU A 26 9.41 -6.01 1.28
C LEU A 26 10.30 -4.77 1.47
N PRO A 27 10.29 -3.82 0.51
CA PRO A 27 11.01 -2.56 0.66
C PRO A 27 10.61 -1.85 1.95
N THR A 28 11.59 -1.28 2.64
CA THR A 28 11.36 -0.54 3.88
C THR A 28 10.40 0.63 3.62
N PRO A 29 9.26 0.68 4.32
CA PRO A 29 8.32 1.78 4.15
C PRO A 29 8.91 3.12 4.58
N HIS A 30 8.43 4.20 3.97
CA HIS A 30 8.77 5.56 4.39
C HIS A 30 8.12 5.91 5.73
N LEU A 31 6.86 5.52 5.92
CA LEU A 31 6.11 5.75 7.15
C LEU A 31 5.16 4.59 7.43
N ILE A 32 5.02 4.24 8.70
CA ILE A 32 4.02 3.28 9.18
C ILE A 32 3.18 3.98 10.26
N THR A 33 1.87 3.88 10.16
CA THR A 33 0.93 4.36 11.18
C THR A 33 0.06 3.19 11.64
N LEU A 34 0.04 2.94 12.95
CA LEU A 34 -0.80 1.93 13.56
C LEU A 34 -1.98 2.60 14.24
N SER A 35 -3.19 2.12 13.96
CA SER A 35 -4.42 2.61 14.57
C SER A 35 -5.11 1.47 15.29
N VAL A 36 -5.22 1.60 16.61
CA VAL A 36 -5.85 0.61 17.50
C VAL A 36 -7.09 1.18 18.15
N GLY A 37 -8.16 0.39 18.21
CA GLY A 37 -9.45 0.83 18.77
C GLY A 37 -10.22 1.77 17.87
N ALA A 38 -9.94 1.77 16.56
CA ALA A 38 -10.77 2.47 15.59
C ALA A 38 -12.16 1.84 15.49
N ARG A 39 -13.15 2.61 15.03
CA ARG A 39 -14.59 2.26 15.05
C ARG A 39 -14.96 0.98 14.29
N SER A 40 -14.06 0.39 13.50
CA SER A 40 -14.33 -0.77 12.64
C SER A 40 -13.32 -1.91 12.78
N SER A 41 -12.05 -1.62 13.05
CA SER A 41 -10.95 -2.61 13.08
C SER A 41 -9.65 -1.92 13.48
N ASP A 42 -8.71 -2.68 14.04
CA ASP A 42 -7.32 -2.26 14.12
C ASP A 42 -6.70 -2.33 12.71
N TYR A 43 -5.96 -1.30 12.30
CA TYR A 43 -5.34 -1.28 10.98
C TYR A 43 -3.96 -0.61 10.99
N ALA A 44 -3.11 -1.05 10.08
CA ALA A 44 -1.82 -0.45 9.82
C ALA A 44 -1.82 0.20 8.43
N ARG A 45 -1.41 1.47 8.37
CA ARG A 45 -1.18 2.20 7.14
C ARG A 45 0.30 2.27 6.87
N VAL A 46 0.70 1.84 5.68
CA VAL A 46 2.07 1.82 5.20
C VAL A 46 2.17 2.83 4.06
N MET A 47 3.07 3.81 4.17
CA MET A 47 3.38 4.76 3.10
C MET A 47 4.68 4.36 2.44
N ILE A 48 4.66 4.25 1.12
CA ILE A 48 5.84 4.11 0.28
C ILE A 48 6.09 5.45 -0.39
N HIS A 49 7.35 5.85 -0.43
CA HIS A 49 7.79 7.03 -1.15
C HIS A 49 8.96 6.64 -2.06
N SER A 50 8.83 7.01 -3.33
CA SER A 50 9.87 6.90 -4.34
C SER A 50 9.60 7.91 -5.44
N GLU A 51 10.64 8.57 -5.92
CA GLU A 51 10.59 9.47 -7.09
C GLU A 51 10.38 8.68 -8.40
N SER A 52 10.56 7.35 -8.38
CA SER A 52 10.41 6.49 -9.55
C SER A 52 9.05 5.78 -9.54
N LEU A 53 8.17 6.18 -10.47
CA LEU A 53 6.87 5.51 -10.65
C LEU A 53 6.99 3.99 -10.90
N PRO A 54 7.95 3.50 -11.72
CA PRO A 54 8.15 2.05 -11.87
C PRO A 54 8.51 1.34 -10.56
N ILE A 55 9.37 1.93 -9.72
CA ILE A 55 9.74 1.35 -8.41
C ILE A 55 8.52 1.35 -7.48
N THR A 56 7.76 2.44 -7.44
CA THR A 56 6.51 2.51 -6.69
C THR A 56 5.54 1.42 -7.15
N ALA A 57 5.37 1.23 -8.45
CA ALA A 57 4.47 0.24 -9.01
C ALA A 57 4.91 -1.21 -8.67
N ALA A 58 6.20 -1.52 -8.85
CA ALA A 58 6.78 -2.81 -8.48
C ALA A 58 6.61 -3.10 -6.98
N THR A 59 6.84 -2.10 -6.13
CA THR A 59 6.68 -2.24 -4.69
C THR A 59 5.22 -2.54 -4.32
N LEU A 60 4.27 -1.80 -4.88
CA LEU A 60 2.85 -2.01 -4.63
C LEU A 60 2.35 -3.37 -5.14
N LEU A 61 2.85 -3.86 -6.27
CA LEU A 61 2.57 -5.22 -6.76
C LEU A 61 3.11 -6.28 -5.80
N HIS A 62 4.33 -6.08 -5.28
CA HIS A 62 4.91 -7.01 -4.31
C HIS A 62 4.08 -7.07 -3.02
N TRP A 63 3.61 -5.91 -2.53
CA TRP A 63 2.64 -5.87 -1.44
C TRP A 63 1.33 -6.57 -1.79
N ALA A 64 0.73 -6.30 -2.96
CA ALA A 64 -0.52 -6.93 -3.36
C ALA A 64 -0.42 -8.47 -3.40
N ASN A 65 0.70 -9.01 -3.88
CA ASN A 65 0.92 -10.46 -3.98
C ASN A 65 1.09 -11.16 -2.64
N THR A 66 1.44 -10.43 -1.57
CA THR A 66 1.73 -11.00 -0.25
C THR A 66 0.57 -10.85 0.74
N LEU A 67 -0.41 -10.00 0.42
CA LEU A 67 -1.58 -9.76 1.27
C LEU A 67 -2.71 -10.74 0.95
N THR A 68 -3.51 -11.06 1.96
CA THR A 68 -4.77 -11.78 1.76
C THR A 68 -5.85 -10.82 1.26
N ASN A 69 -6.59 -11.24 0.23
CA ASN A 69 -7.66 -10.47 -0.43
C ASN A 69 -7.23 -9.03 -0.83
N PRO A 70 -6.17 -8.88 -1.64
CA PRO A 70 -5.68 -7.57 -2.03
C PRO A 70 -6.73 -6.83 -2.87
N GLN A 71 -6.99 -5.58 -2.52
CA GLN A 71 -7.84 -4.64 -3.25
C GLN A 71 -7.03 -3.41 -3.63
N PRO A 72 -6.24 -3.51 -4.72
CA PRO A 72 -5.57 -2.36 -5.31
C PRO A 72 -6.60 -1.36 -5.85
N ARG A 73 -6.30 -0.07 -5.70
CA ARG A 73 -7.09 1.04 -6.23
C ARG A 73 -6.16 2.16 -6.69
N LEU A 74 -6.40 2.65 -7.89
CA LEU A 74 -5.90 3.93 -8.35
C LEU A 74 -6.99 4.97 -8.17
N LEU A 75 -6.72 5.95 -7.31
CA LEU A 75 -7.55 7.14 -7.14
C LEU A 75 -6.86 8.27 -7.90
N GLY A 76 -7.47 8.70 -9.01
CA GLY A 76 -7.03 9.87 -9.75
C GLY A 76 -7.02 11.14 -8.90
N GLU A 77 -6.33 12.17 -9.40
CA GLU A 77 -6.25 13.48 -8.74
C GLU A 77 -7.64 14.06 -8.46
N THR A 78 -7.82 14.56 -7.24
CA THR A 78 -8.96 15.41 -6.85
C THR A 78 -8.41 16.79 -6.54
N ASP A 79 -8.95 17.80 -7.23
CA ASP A 79 -8.84 19.27 -7.19
C ASP A 79 -7.55 19.98 -6.70
N ASP A 80 -6.73 19.38 -5.84
CA ASP A 80 -5.50 19.98 -5.32
C ASP A 80 -4.24 19.08 -5.31
N TYR A 81 -4.26 17.75 -5.35
CA TYR A 81 -3.01 16.97 -5.16
C TYR A 81 -2.90 15.62 -5.89
N THR A 82 -1.64 15.26 -6.12
CA THR A 82 -1.05 14.06 -6.73
C THR A 82 -1.91 12.79 -6.62
N ALA A 83 -1.91 12.01 -7.69
CA ALA A 83 -2.64 10.74 -7.74
C ALA A 83 -2.25 9.83 -6.58
N LYS A 84 -3.22 9.06 -6.08
CA LYS A 84 -3.00 8.14 -4.97
C LYS A 84 -3.21 6.71 -5.43
N ILE A 85 -2.17 5.89 -5.24
CA ILE A 85 -2.26 4.45 -5.44
C ILE A 85 -2.31 3.79 -4.07
N GLN A 86 -3.21 2.83 -3.88
CA GLN A 86 -3.28 2.08 -2.65
C GLN A 86 -3.58 0.61 -2.88
N VAL A 87 -3.12 -0.23 -1.96
CA VAL A 87 -3.49 -1.64 -1.87
C VAL A 87 -4.04 -1.87 -0.47
N HIS A 88 -5.30 -2.30 -0.39
CA HIS A 88 -5.89 -2.79 0.86
C HIS A 88 -5.78 -4.29 0.93
N GLY A 89 -5.62 -4.85 2.12
CA GLY A 89 -5.60 -6.29 2.30
C GLY A 89 -5.45 -6.65 3.77
N ARG A 90 -5.11 -7.90 4.04
CA ARG A 90 -4.87 -8.39 5.40
C ARG A 90 -3.57 -9.16 5.52
N LEU A 91 -2.93 -9.02 6.67
CA LEU A 91 -1.88 -9.93 7.11
C LEU A 91 -2.48 -11.29 7.52
N PRO A 92 -1.66 -12.34 7.65
CA PRO A 92 -2.11 -13.65 8.10
C PRO A 92 -2.82 -13.64 9.47
N ASP A 93 -2.50 -12.69 10.34
CA ASP A 93 -3.13 -12.52 11.66
C ASP A 93 -4.43 -11.70 11.63
N HIS A 94 -4.98 -11.45 10.44
CA HIS A 94 -6.16 -10.63 10.16
C HIS A 94 -6.02 -9.13 10.40
N THR A 95 -4.82 -8.62 10.71
CA THR A 95 -4.58 -7.17 10.76
C THR A 95 -4.85 -6.55 9.38
N GLU A 96 -5.68 -5.51 9.34
CA GLU A 96 -5.94 -4.79 8.10
C GLU A 96 -4.76 -3.92 7.72
N ILE A 97 -4.36 -3.98 6.45
CA ILE A 97 -3.24 -3.23 5.91
C ILE A 97 -3.72 -2.36 4.77
N GLN A 98 -3.33 -1.10 4.83
CA GLN A 98 -3.45 -0.16 3.72
C GLN A 98 -2.05 0.30 3.33
N VAL A 99 -1.56 -0.16 2.18
CA VAL A 99 -0.33 0.34 1.58
C VAL A 99 -0.69 1.48 0.64
N CYS A 100 -0.01 2.62 0.73
CA CYS A 100 -0.27 3.81 -0.08
C CYS A 100 1.01 4.33 -0.70
N ALA A 101 0.89 4.94 -1.88
CA ALA A 101 1.91 5.76 -2.49
C ALA A 101 1.26 6.97 -3.17
N HIS A 102 1.99 8.08 -3.16
CA HIS A 102 1.64 9.29 -3.92
C HIS A 102 2.77 9.51 -4.93
N PRO A 103 2.67 8.96 -6.16
CA PRO A 103 3.62 9.30 -7.20
C PRO A 103 3.64 10.81 -7.43
N GLU A 104 4.84 11.37 -7.57
CA GLU A 104 5.03 12.79 -7.87
C GLU A 104 4.60 13.15 -9.31
N HIS A 105 4.49 12.15 -10.17
CA HIS A 105 4.00 12.32 -11.53
C HIS A 105 2.48 12.49 -11.55
N HIS A 106 2.03 13.54 -12.24
CA HIS A 106 0.63 13.74 -12.58
C HIS A 106 0.12 12.58 -13.44
N LEU A 107 -0.95 11.93 -13.00
CA LEU A 107 -1.60 10.83 -13.72
C LEU A 107 -2.88 11.34 -14.39
N ASP A 108 -2.75 12.36 -15.23
CA ASP A 108 -3.86 13.10 -15.86
C ASP A 108 -4.87 12.18 -16.57
N LYS A 109 -4.39 11.07 -17.15
CA LYS A 109 -5.23 10.06 -17.83
C LYS A 109 -6.32 9.47 -16.92
N PHE A 110 -6.12 9.48 -15.60
CA PHE A 110 -7.03 8.91 -14.63
C PHE A 110 -7.73 9.97 -13.76
N ARG A 111 -7.58 11.26 -14.08
CA ARG A 111 -8.25 12.34 -13.36
C ARG A 111 -9.77 12.12 -13.33
N GLY A 112 -10.37 12.19 -12.14
CA GLY A 112 -11.80 11.98 -11.93
C GLY A 112 -12.29 10.54 -12.15
N GLN A 113 -11.39 9.56 -12.34
CA GLN A 113 -11.73 8.16 -12.53
C GLN A 113 -11.08 7.29 -11.45
N ALA A 114 -11.85 6.35 -10.91
CA ALA A 114 -11.34 5.28 -10.07
C ALA A 114 -11.27 4.00 -10.90
N LEU A 115 -10.10 3.39 -10.97
CA LEU A 115 -9.93 2.10 -11.65
C LEU A 115 -10.48 0.96 -10.80
N THR A 116 -10.97 -0.10 -11.45
CA THR A 116 -11.26 -1.36 -10.74
C THR A 116 -9.95 -1.99 -10.23
N PRO A 117 -10.02 -2.95 -9.29
CA PRO A 117 -8.83 -3.67 -8.83
C PRO A 117 -8.02 -4.31 -9.96
N GLU A 118 -8.69 -4.96 -10.91
CA GLU A 118 -8.04 -5.64 -12.03
C GLU A 118 -7.34 -4.64 -12.96
N GLN A 119 -8.01 -3.52 -13.27
CA GLN A 119 -7.44 -2.44 -14.06
C GLN A 119 -6.24 -1.80 -13.36
N THR A 120 -6.32 -1.64 -12.03
CA THR A 120 -5.22 -1.09 -11.24
C THR A 120 -4.01 -2.02 -11.28
N LEU A 121 -4.21 -3.35 -11.13
CA LEU A 121 -3.11 -4.32 -11.24
C LEU A 121 -2.46 -4.31 -12.61
N LEU A 122 -3.26 -4.29 -13.68
CA LEU A 122 -2.75 -4.24 -15.04
C LEU A 122 -1.89 -2.99 -15.25
N TRP A 123 -2.40 -1.83 -14.84
CA TRP A 123 -1.67 -0.57 -14.94
C TRP A 123 -0.36 -0.60 -14.13
N LEU A 124 -0.38 -1.14 -12.92
CA LEU A 124 0.84 -1.29 -12.11
C LEU A 124 1.87 -2.19 -12.79
N HIS A 125 1.45 -3.29 -13.42
CA HIS A 125 2.35 -4.16 -14.17
C HIS A 125 2.98 -3.44 -15.37
N GLU A 126 2.20 -2.64 -16.11
CA GLU A 126 2.70 -1.81 -17.20
C GLU A 126 3.77 -0.84 -16.69
N GLN A 127 3.47 -0.08 -15.62
CA GLN A 127 4.42 0.89 -15.06
C GLN A 127 5.70 0.22 -14.54
N ALA A 128 5.58 -0.89 -13.82
CA ALA A 128 6.74 -1.64 -13.33
C ALA A 128 7.63 -2.15 -14.48
N SER A 129 7.02 -2.56 -15.60
CA SER A 129 7.75 -3.09 -16.76
C SER A 129 8.50 -2.00 -17.53
N THR A 130 8.06 -0.73 -17.48
CA THR A 130 8.78 0.37 -18.15
C THR A 130 10.19 0.59 -17.59
N ALA A 131 10.44 0.30 -16.31
CA ALA A 131 11.79 0.35 -15.75
C ALA A 131 12.78 -0.61 -16.43
N LEU A 132 12.28 -1.71 -17.00
CA LEU A 132 13.12 -2.73 -17.66
C LEU A 132 13.47 -2.35 -19.10
N THR A 133 12.75 -1.40 -19.72
CA THR A 133 12.92 -1.06 -21.14
C THR A 133 13.67 0.25 -21.38
N THR A 134 13.65 1.21 -20.45
CA THR A 134 14.42 2.48 -20.55
C THR A 134 15.89 2.38 -20.11
N GLY A 135 16.36 1.21 -19.68
CA GLY A 135 17.75 0.94 -19.32
C GLY A 135 18.64 0.41 -20.45
N ARG A 136 18.27 0.63 -21.72
CA ARG A 136 19.05 0.25 -22.91
C ARG A 136 19.43 1.46 -23.74
#